data_AF-A0A924LL96-F1
#
_entry.id   AF-A0A924LL96-F1
#
_cell.length_a   1.000
_cell.length_b   1.000
_cell.length_c   1.000
_cell.angle_alpha   90.00
_cell.angle_beta   90.00
_cell.angle_gamma   90.00
#
_symmetry.space_group_name_H-M   'P 1'
#
loop_
_entity.id
_entity.type
_entity.pdbx_description
1 polymer ?
#
loop_
_entity_poly.entity_id
_entity_poly.type
_entity_poly.pdbx_seq_one_letter_code
_entity_poly.pdbx_strand_id
1 'polypeptide(L)' 'LEASVASGVRVDSPDRPALLAALRAAVLRVSESAAGIEVADTTAARVGALAFAAGIELHELVATGDSLEDVFLRLVANAA' A
#
# COMPACT_ATOMS: atom_id res chain seq x y z
N LEU A 1 18.39 -6.68 -15.95
CA LEU A 1 17.19 -7.27 -15.34
C LEU A 1 16.65 -6.24 -14.37
N GLU A 2 15.53 -5.57 -14.66
CA GLU A 2 15.00 -4.52 -13.78
C GLU A 2 14.32 -5.17 -12.58
N ALA A 3 14.78 -4.83 -11.36
CA ALA A 3 14.13 -5.25 -10.13
C ALA A 3 12.79 -4.51 -10.03
N SER A 4 11.68 -5.24 -10.10
CA SER A 4 10.37 -4.70 -9.74
C SER A 4 10.38 -4.43 -8.24
N VAL A 5 10.38 -3.16 -7.86
CA VAL A 5 10.20 -2.72 -6.47
C VAL A 5 8.71 -2.87 -6.18
N ALA A 6 8.34 -3.74 -5.24
CA ALA A 6 6.94 -3.84 -4.85
C ALA A 6 6.60 -2.58 -4.03
N SER A 7 5.93 -1.60 -4.65
CA SER A 7 5.50 -0.39 -3.96
C SER A 7 4.13 -0.61 -3.33
N GLY A 8 4.07 -0.69 -2.00
CA GLY A 8 2.84 -0.80 -1.23
C GLY A 8 2.49 0.49 -0.47
N VAL A 9 1.31 0.50 0.12
CA VAL A 9 0.83 1.54 1.04
C VAL A 9 0.10 0.89 2.19
N ARG A 10 0.45 1.25 3.42
CA ARG A 10 -0.39 1.00 4.60
C ARG A 10 -1.26 2.21 4.86
N VAL A 11 -2.54 1.99 5.09
CA VAL A 11 -3.53 3.04 5.35
C VAL A 11 -4.49 2.57 6.44
N ASP A 12 -4.96 3.50 7.27
CA ASP A 12 -6.01 3.22 8.25
C ASP A 12 -6.99 4.38 8.38
N SER A 13 -8.22 4.06 8.79
CA SER A 13 -9.35 4.99 8.89
C SER A 13 -10.27 4.58 10.05
N PRO A 14 -10.96 5.53 10.71
CA PRO A 14 -12.02 5.21 11.65
C PRO A 14 -13.17 4.41 11.00
N ASP A 15 -13.39 4.56 9.69
CA ASP A 15 -14.35 3.77 8.91
C ASP A 15 -13.62 2.87 7.90
N ARG A 16 -12.97 1.82 8.43
CA ARG A 16 -12.30 0.79 7.62
C ARG A 16 -13.23 0.17 6.55
N PRO A 17 -14.50 -0.17 6.83
CA PRO A 17 -15.41 -0.69 5.81
C PRO A 17 -15.61 0.26 4.62
N ALA A 18 -15.83 1.56 4.86
CA ALA A 18 -15.97 2.53 3.78
C ALA A 18 -14.68 2.66 2.97
N LEU A 19 -13.53 2.67 3.64
CA LEU A 19 -12.23 2.74 2.97
C LEU A 19 -11.97 1.53 2.07
N LEU A 20 -12.25 0.32 2.56
CA LEU A 20 -12.12 -0.91 1.77
C LEU A 20 -13.02 -0.91 0.55
N ALA A 21 -14.26 -0.43 0.68
CA ALA A 21 -15.19 -0.33 -0.43
C ALA A 21 -14.65 0.64 -1.51
N ALA A 22 -14.16 1.82 -1.10
CA ALA A 22 -13.55 2.78 -2.02
C ALA A 22 -12.31 2.23 -2.74
N LEU A 23 -11.41 1.55 -2.01
CA LEU A 23 -10.20 0.97 -2.59
C LEU A 23 -10.52 -0.19 -3.55
N ARG A 24 -11.48 -1.06 -3.20
CA ARG A 24 -11.93 -2.17 -4.07
C ARG A 24 -12.65 -1.65 -5.31
N ALA A 25 -13.44 -0.58 -5.19
CA ALA A 25 -14.08 0.08 -6.33
C ALA A 25 -13.05 0.67 -7.32
N ALA A 26 -11.88 1.08 -6.82
CA ALA A 26 -10.74 1.51 -7.64
C ALA A 26 -9.88 0.35 -8.18
N VAL A 27 -10.31 -0.92 -8.00
CA VAL A 27 -9.62 -2.14 -8.44
C VAL A 27 -8.21 -2.28 -7.83
N LEU A 28 -8.02 -1.79 -6.61
CA LEU A 28 -6.76 -1.94 -5.87
C LEU A 28 -6.69 -3.28 -5.14
N ARG A 29 -5.49 -3.86 -5.09
CA ARG A 29 -5.22 -5.09 -4.32
C ARG A 29 -5.08 -4.72 -2.85
N VAL A 30 -6.06 -5.09 -2.04
CA VAL A 30 -6.11 -4.76 -0.61
C VAL A 30 -6.08 -6.01 0.27
N SER A 31 -5.36 -5.92 1.39
CA SER A 31 -5.37 -6.92 2.46
C SER A 31 -5.60 -6.21 3.80
N GLU A 32 -6.40 -6.82 4.66
CA GLU A 32 -6.70 -6.29 5.99
C GLU A 32 -5.79 -6.93 7.03
N SER A 33 -5.30 -6.13 7.96
CA SER A 33 -4.49 -6.57 9.10
C SER A 33 -4.92 -5.86 10.39
N ALA A 34 -4.42 -6.32 11.54
CA ALA A 34 -4.65 -5.63 12.80
C ALA A 34 -4.11 -4.19 12.77
N ALA A 35 -2.99 -3.95 12.06
CA ALA A 35 -2.33 -2.65 11.98
C ALA A 35 -2.96 -1.68 10.95
N GLY A 36 -3.92 -2.13 10.15
CA GLY A 36 -4.53 -1.32 9.08
C GLY A 36 -4.76 -2.11 7.81
N ILE A 37 -4.95 -1.39 6.71
CA ILE A 37 -5.16 -1.94 5.37
C ILE A 37 -3.87 -1.77 4.57
N GLU A 38 -3.35 -2.86 4.04
CA GLU A 38 -2.20 -2.87 3.12
C GLU A 38 -2.73 -2.86 1.67
N VAL A 39 -2.19 -1.97 0.85
CA VAL A 39 -2.56 -1.79 -0.56
C VAL A 39 -1.34 -2.00 -1.43
N ALA A 40 -1.38 -3.02 -2.29
CA ALA A 40 -0.25 -3.36 -3.15
C ALA A 40 -0.25 -2.57 -4.47
N ASP A 41 0.94 -2.41 -5.06
CA ASP A 41 1.22 -1.80 -6.37
C ASP A 41 0.59 -0.43 -6.56
N THR A 42 0.62 0.39 -5.52
CA THR A 42 0.04 1.73 -5.54
C THR A 42 0.93 2.72 -4.80
N THR A 43 0.53 3.99 -4.84
CA THR A 43 1.24 5.08 -4.17
C THR A 43 0.36 5.69 -3.10
N ALA A 44 0.99 6.22 -2.04
CA ALA A 44 0.27 6.93 -0.98
C ALA A 44 -0.56 8.09 -1.55
N ALA A 45 -0.04 8.80 -2.57
CA ALA A 45 -0.76 9.87 -3.25
C ALA A 45 -2.07 9.39 -3.88
N ARG A 46 -2.06 8.24 -4.57
CA ARG A 46 -3.27 7.67 -5.18
C ARG A 46 -4.29 7.23 -4.13
N VAL A 47 -3.83 6.59 -3.05
CA VAL A 47 -4.70 6.16 -1.94
C VAL A 47 -5.34 7.38 -1.24
N GLY A 48 -4.54 8.40 -0.94
CA GLY A 48 -5.03 9.64 -0.32
C GLY A 48 -6.05 10.38 -1.20
N ALA A 49 -5.81 10.45 -2.51
CA ALA A 49 -6.74 11.06 -3.44
C ALA A 49 -8.09 10.33 -3.50
N LEU A 50 -8.08 8.99 -3.48
CA LEU A 50 -9.30 8.18 -3.45
C LEU A 50 -10.08 8.38 -2.15
N ALA A 51 -9.40 8.35 -1.00
CA ALA A 51 -10.03 8.60 0.29
C ALA A 51 -10.65 10.00 0.36
N PHE A 52 -9.92 11.02 -0.08
CA PHE A 52 -10.42 12.40 -0.14
C PHE A 52 -11.65 12.53 -1.05
N ALA A 53 -11.60 11.96 -2.26
CA ALA A 53 -12.73 12.00 -3.19
C ALA A 53 -13.98 11.27 -2.66
N ALA A 54 -13.79 10.25 -1.82
CA ALA A 54 -14.86 9.53 -1.16
C ALA A 54 -15.33 10.17 0.17
N GLY A 55 -14.69 11.24 0.63
CA GLY A 55 -15.00 11.89 1.91
C GLY A 55 -14.60 11.06 3.14
N ILE A 56 -13.59 10.20 3.00
CA ILE A 56 -13.15 9.26 4.05
C ILE A 56 -11.94 9.85 4.78
N GLU A 57 -12.05 9.97 6.10
CA GLU A 57 -10.95 10.36 6.97
C GLU A 57 -9.88 9.25 7.05
N LEU A 58 -8.60 9.63 7.03
CA LEU A 58 -7.48 8.72 7.23
C LEU A 58 -6.75 9.06 8.53
N HIS A 59 -6.53 8.05 9.37
CA HIS A 59 -5.67 8.16 10.56
C HIS A 59 -4.20 7.82 10.24
N GLU A 60 -3.98 7.00 9.22
CA GLU A 60 -2.64 6.61 8.78
C GLU A 60 -2.61 6.55 7.25
N LEU A 61 -1.50 7.00 6.65
CA LEU A 61 -1.20 6.86 5.24
C LEU A 61 0.32 6.82 5.05
N VAL A 62 0.87 5.62 4.86
CA VAL A 62 2.31 5.36 4.83
C VAL A 62 2.66 4.57 3.58
N ALA A 63 3.60 5.06 2.77
CA ALA A 63 4.15 4.27 1.68
C ALA A 63 5.03 3.15 2.26
N THR A 64 4.73 1.90 1.92
CA THR A 64 5.51 0.72 2.29
C THR A 64 6.33 0.30 1.06
N GLY A 65 7.59 0.75 0.99
CA GLY A 65 8.54 0.28 -0.02
C GLY A 65 9.36 -0.89 0.51
N ASP A 66 9.88 -1.72 -0.39
CA ASP A 66 10.92 -2.70 -0.06
C ASP A 66 12.06 -2.00 0.70
N SER A 67 12.49 -2.58 1.83
CA SER A 67 13.64 -2.09 2.56
C SER A 67 14.87 -2.14 1.64
N LEU A 68 15.85 -1.26 1.87
CA LEU A 68 17.18 -1.39 1.26
C LEU A 68 17.77 -2.80 1.50
N GLU A 69 17.41 -3.42 2.63
CA GLU A 69 17.73 -4.79 2.96
C GLU A 69 17.07 -5.81 2.02
N ASP A 70 15.79 -5.65 1.69
CA ASP A 70 15.08 -6.54 0.76
C ASP A 70 15.65 -6.43 -0.66
N VAL A 71 16.06 -5.22 -1.06
CA VAL A 71 16.78 -5.00 -2.33
C VAL A 71 18.15 -5.67 -2.29
N PHE A 72 18.89 -5.50 -1.19
CA PHE A 72 20.22 -6.10 -1.01
C PHE A 72 20.17 -7.63 -1.02
N LEU A 73 19.29 -8.25 -0.24
CA LEU A 73 19.15 -9.70 -0.14
C LEU A 73 18.78 -10.31 -1.50
N ARG A 74 17.92 -9.64 -2.27
CA ARG A 74 17.54 -10.09 -3.61
C ARG A 74 18.71 -9.99 -4.60
N LEU A 75 19.54 -8.95 -4.51
CA LEU A 75 20.74 -8.83 -5.33
C LEU A 75 21.76 -9.92 -5.00
N VAL A 76 21.97 -10.23 -3.71
CA VAL A 76 22.91 -11.28 -3.27
C VAL A 76 22.41 -12.68 -3.65
N ALA A 77 21.11 -12.96 -3.48
CA ALA A 77 20.53 -14.26 -3.82
C ALA A 77 20.58 -14.59 -5.31
N ASN A 78 20.63 -13.59 -6.19
CA ASN A 78 20.76 -13.77 -7.64
C ASN A 78 22.20 -13.72 -8.16
N ALA A 79 23.17 -13.42 -7.30
CA ALA A 79 24.60 -13.36 -7.64
C ALA A 79 25.35 -14.68 -7.34
N ALA A 80 24.69 -15.63 -6.67
CA ALA A 80 25.18 -16.96 -6.35
C ALA A 80 24.68 -18.00 -7.37
#